data_AF-A0A9W6LS04-F1
#
_entry.id   AF-A0A9W6LS04-F1
#
_cell.length_a   1.000
_cell.length_b   1.000
_cell.length_c   1.000
_cell.angle_alpha   90.00
_cell.angle_beta   90.00
_cell.angle_gamma   90.00
#
_symmetry.space_group_name_H-M   'P 1'
#
loop_
_entity.id
_entity.type
_entity.pdbx_description
1 polymer ?
#
loop_
_entity_poly.entity_id
_entity_poly.type
_entity_poly.pdbx_seq_one_letter_code
_entity_poly.pdbx_strand_id
1 'polypeptide(L)'
;MSNIIGIDIGATGALALLSPAGDLLEVEDMPILRDGPAGRPNLNAPLLSAIISKWEAERVIVEYVGARPGEGAVGAFSFGRCRGVVEGVCAAHGLPVAFLTPPAWKRAVGIAPGKDGAKDAARSEAIRRWPQKADLFARVKDDGRAEAALIAVHRIGRRIAGGPWRVSRVALLMLLDGDAAALRAYKCGDRASDRVAQYFLRAGLKTPQNPQSPQGQSGA
;
A
#
# COMPACT_ATOMS: atom_id res chain seq x y z
N MET A 1 -3.84 -11.82 -12.11
CA MET A 1 -3.17 -10.73 -11.39
C MET A 1 -4.27 -9.83 -10.90
N SER A 2 -4.31 -9.49 -9.61
CA SER A 2 -5.55 -9.01 -8.99
C SER A 2 -5.39 -7.59 -8.42
N ASN A 3 -6.51 -6.92 -8.24
CA ASN A 3 -6.57 -5.52 -7.84
C ASN A 3 -6.03 -5.30 -6.42
N ILE A 4 -5.61 -4.06 -6.15
CA ILE A 4 -5.03 -3.63 -4.88
C ILE A 4 -5.84 -2.44 -4.35
N ILE A 5 -6.22 -2.50 -3.08
CA ILE A 5 -6.84 -1.36 -2.40
C ILE A 5 -5.78 -0.62 -1.58
N GLY A 6 -5.73 0.71 -1.70
CA GLY A 6 -5.06 1.60 -0.76
C GLY A 6 -6.08 2.32 0.11
N ILE A 7 -5.81 2.44 1.41
CA ILE A 7 -6.69 3.13 2.36
C ILE A 7 -5.86 4.17 3.13
N ASP A 8 -6.33 5.41 3.07
CA ASP A 8 -5.96 6.47 4.01
C ASP A 8 -7.03 6.55 5.12
N ILE A 9 -6.65 6.34 6.38
CA ILE A 9 -7.58 6.29 7.51
C ILE A 9 -7.84 7.69 8.04
N GLY A 10 -9.09 8.13 7.98
CA GLY A 10 -9.54 9.31 8.71
C GLY A 10 -10.92 9.76 8.29
N ALA A 11 -11.44 10.79 8.96
CA ALA A 11 -12.72 11.41 8.61
C ALA A 11 -12.72 12.05 7.20
N THR A 12 -11.54 12.40 6.70
CA THR A 12 -11.29 12.96 5.36
C THR A 12 -10.43 12.02 4.49
N GLY A 13 -10.23 10.79 4.95
CA GLY A 13 -9.47 9.78 4.20
C GLY A 13 -10.27 9.22 3.03
N ALA A 14 -9.67 8.28 2.30
CA ALA A 14 -10.31 7.63 1.16
C ALA A 14 -9.83 6.18 0.96
N LEU A 15 -10.50 5.49 0.05
CA LEU A 15 -10.07 4.23 -0.55
C LEU A 15 -9.77 4.44 -2.04
N ALA A 16 -8.77 3.74 -2.56
CA ALA A 16 -8.43 3.75 -3.97
C ALA A 16 -8.18 2.33 -4.49
N LEU A 17 -8.74 2.00 -5.64
CA LEU A 17 -8.58 0.73 -6.32
C LEU A 17 -7.57 0.87 -7.47
N LEU A 18 -6.52 0.06 -7.42
CA LEU A 18 -5.52 -0.03 -8.48
C LEU A 18 -5.60 -1.37 -9.20
N SER A 19 -5.43 -1.31 -10.52
CA SER A 19 -5.14 -2.48 -11.33
C SER A 19 -3.76 -3.04 -10.96
N PRO A 20 -3.48 -4.32 -11.29
CA PRO A 20 -2.13 -4.88 -11.12
C PRO A 20 -1.05 -4.15 -11.92
N ALA A 21 -1.43 -3.47 -13.01
CA ALA A 21 -0.53 -2.67 -13.84
C ALA A 21 -0.27 -1.26 -13.25
N GLY A 22 -1.06 -0.86 -12.25
CA GLY A 22 -0.94 0.45 -11.59
C GLY A 22 -1.87 1.52 -12.12
N ASP A 23 -2.88 1.12 -12.90
CA ASP A 23 -3.94 2.03 -13.31
C ASP A 23 -4.85 2.32 -12.13
N LEU A 24 -5.19 3.59 -11.93
CA LEU A 24 -6.20 3.99 -10.97
C LEU A 24 -7.59 3.72 -11.55
N LEU A 25 -8.27 2.71 -11.02
CA LEU A 25 -9.57 2.27 -11.49
C LEU A 25 -10.69 3.07 -10.85
N GLU A 26 -10.69 3.18 -9.52
CA GLU A 26 -11.73 3.85 -8.75
C GLU A 26 -11.17 4.50 -7.48
N VAL A 27 -11.85 5.54 -6.98
CA VAL A 27 -11.56 6.21 -5.71
C VAL A 27 -12.89 6.54 -5.04
N GLU A 28 -13.03 6.17 -3.78
CA GLU A 28 -14.19 6.51 -2.96
C GLU A 28 -13.72 7.16 -1.65
N ASP A 29 -14.41 8.22 -1.21
CA ASP A 29 -14.13 8.82 0.10
C ASP A 29 -14.43 7.81 1.21
N MET A 30 -13.79 7.92 2.37
CA MET A 30 -14.10 7.06 3.51
C MET A 30 -15.60 7.17 3.83
N PRO A 31 -16.32 6.05 4.01
CA PRO A 31 -17.76 6.06 4.24
C PRO A 31 -18.07 6.48 5.68
N ILE A 32 -17.94 7.78 5.93
CA ILE A 32 -18.10 8.42 7.23
C ILE A 32 -19.52 8.98 7.35
N LEU A 33 -20.24 8.59 8.40
CA LEU A 33 -21.53 9.14 8.78
C LEU A 33 -21.43 9.93 10.08
N ARG A 34 -22.40 10.83 10.33
CA ARG A 34 -22.49 11.61 11.57
C ARG A 34 -23.44 10.97 12.60
N ASP A 35 -23.35 9.65 12.72
CA ASP A 35 -24.17 8.81 13.60
C ASP A 35 -23.42 8.40 14.89
N GLY A 36 -22.20 8.89 15.08
CA GLY A 36 -21.43 8.68 16.30
C GLY A 36 -21.98 9.48 17.50
N PRO A 37 -21.50 9.19 18.73
CA PRO A 37 -21.92 9.91 19.93
C PRO A 37 -21.76 11.42 19.80
N ALA A 38 -22.85 12.16 20.06
CA ALA A 38 -22.97 13.61 19.86
C ALA A 38 -22.77 14.07 18.39
N GLY A 39 -23.22 13.27 17.41
CA GLY A 39 -23.18 13.63 15.99
C GLY A 39 -21.76 13.64 15.39
N ARG A 40 -20.83 12.95 16.05
CA ARG A 40 -19.44 12.86 15.61
C ARG A 40 -19.32 11.98 14.36
N PRO A 41 -18.38 12.31 13.45
CA PRO A 41 -18.08 11.47 12.30
C PRO A 41 -17.60 10.09 12.76
N ASN A 42 -18.13 9.04 12.14
CA ASN A 42 -17.84 7.65 12.46
C ASN A 42 -17.83 6.82 11.18
N LEU A 43 -16.90 5.89 11.07
CA LEU A 43 -16.81 4.99 9.93
C LEU A 43 -17.98 4.00 9.95
N ASN A 44 -18.71 3.94 8.84
CA ASN A 44 -19.79 2.99 8.64
C ASN A 44 -19.26 1.68 8.06
N ALA A 45 -19.23 0.63 8.88
CA ALA A 45 -18.67 -0.67 8.50
C ALA A 45 -19.44 -1.37 7.36
N PRO A 46 -20.79 -1.37 7.30
CA PRO A 46 -21.53 -1.92 6.16
C PRO A 46 -21.20 -1.25 4.82
N LEU A 47 -21.10 0.08 4.78
CA LEU A 47 -20.71 0.81 3.56
C LEU A 47 -19.28 0.47 3.15
N LEU A 48 -18.33 0.43 4.10
CA LEU A 48 -16.96 -0.01 3.82
C LEU A 48 -16.93 -1.44 3.26
N SER A 49 -17.71 -2.34 3.84
CA SER A 49 -17.83 -3.74 3.39
C SER A 49 -18.38 -3.83 1.96
N ALA A 50 -19.36 -3.00 1.61
CA ALA A 50 -19.92 -2.96 0.26
C ALA A 50 -18.89 -2.49 -0.78
N ILE A 51 -18.09 -1.47 -0.46
CA ILE A 51 -17.00 -0.99 -1.32
C ILE A 51 -15.96 -2.10 -1.53
N ILE A 52 -15.51 -2.73 -0.44
CA ILE A 52 -14.52 -3.81 -0.50
C ILE A 52 -15.03 -4.99 -1.32
N SER A 53 -16.29 -5.38 -1.12
CA SER A 53 -16.94 -6.47 -1.87
C SER A 53 -17.00 -6.18 -3.37
N LYS A 54 -17.42 -4.96 -3.74
CA LYS A 54 -17.54 -4.50 -5.13
C LYS A 54 -16.21 -4.53 -5.89
N TRP A 55 -15.11 -4.26 -5.20
CA TRP A 55 -13.80 -4.04 -5.85
C TRP A 55 -12.98 -5.30 -6.09
N GLU A 56 -13.38 -6.44 -5.52
CA GLU A 56 -12.77 -7.76 -5.74
C GLU A 56 -11.23 -7.74 -5.67
N ALA A 57 -10.69 -7.06 -4.65
CA ALA A 57 -9.25 -6.95 -4.47
C ALA A 57 -8.65 -8.20 -3.85
N GLU A 58 -7.37 -8.48 -4.10
CA GLU A 58 -6.65 -9.59 -3.45
C GLU A 58 -5.90 -9.14 -2.20
N ARG A 59 -5.74 -7.83 -2.00
CA ARG A 59 -5.04 -7.26 -0.86
C ARG A 59 -5.44 -5.83 -0.57
N VAL A 60 -5.19 -5.42 0.67
CA VAL A 60 -5.37 -4.05 1.13
C VAL A 60 -4.05 -3.51 1.70
N ILE A 61 -3.72 -2.27 1.38
CA ILE A 61 -2.59 -1.53 1.94
C ILE A 61 -3.16 -0.32 2.66
N VAL A 62 -2.79 -0.14 3.93
CA VAL A 62 -3.42 0.86 4.80
C VAL A 62 -2.34 1.73 5.42
N GLU A 63 -2.58 3.04 5.50
CA GLU A 63 -1.72 3.90 6.32
C GLU A 63 -1.76 3.44 7.79
N TYR A 64 -0.58 3.28 8.38
CA TYR A 64 -0.47 3.02 9.81
C TYR A 64 -0.78 4.29 10.60
N VAL A 65 -1.90 4.26 11.31
CA VAL A 65 -2.28 5.26 12.31
C VAL A 65 -2.08 4.75 13.73
N GLY A 66 -1.69 5.64 14.63
CA GLY A 66 -1.50 5.39 16.05
C GLY A 66 -1.52 6.68 16.85
N ALA A 67 -1.77 6.56 18.15
CA ALA A 67 -1.85 7.70 19.05
C ALA A 67 -0.54 8.50 19.05
N ARG A 68 -0.66 9.83 18.97
CA ARG A 68 0.50 10.74 18.98
C ARG A 68 0.60 11.49 20.32
N PRO A 69 1.81 11.81 20.81
CA PRO A 69 1.96 12.70 21.95
C PRO A 69 1.24 14.04 21.72
N GLY A 70 0.42 14.46 22.69
CA GLY A 70 -0.38 15.69 22.60
C GLY A 70 -1.72 15.57 21.85
N GLU A 71 -2.07 14.38 21.35
CA GLU A 71 -3.37 14.11 20.75
C GLU A 71 -4.45 13.93 21.82
N GLY A 72 -5.62 14.56 21.64
CA GLY A 72 -6.75 14.40 22.56
C GLY A 72 -7.29 12.97 22.55
N ALA A 73 -7.59 12.43 23.73
CA ALA A 73 -8.03 11.04 23.90
C ALA A 73 -9.22 10.64 23.01
N VAL A 74 -10.16 11.56 22.76
CA VAL A 74 -11.31 11.35 21.87
C VAL A 74 -10.87 11.15 20.42
N GLY A 75 -9.93 11.97 19.94
CA GLY A 75 -9.39 11.87 18.58
C GLY A 75 -8.61 10.57 18.38
N ALA A 76 -7.72 10.26 19.33
CA ALA A 76 -6.95 9.02 19.33
C ALA A 76 -7.85 7.78 19.34
N PHE A 77 -8.92 7.79 20.14
CA PHE A 77 -9.92 6.71 20.14
C PHE A 77 -10.66 6.61 18.80
N SER A 78 -11.05 7.75 18.20
CA SER A 78 -11.72 7.77 16.90
C SER A 78 -10.84 7.16 15.79
N PHE A 79 -9.55 7.50 15.74
CA PHE A 79 -8.60 6.89 14.80
C PHE A 79 -8.41 5.39 15.08
N GLY A 80 -8.25 5.01 16.36
CA GLY A 80 -8.12 3.62 16.77
C GLY A 80 -9.34 2.77 16.37
N ARG A 81 -10.55 3.31 16.57
CA ARG A 81 -11.80 2.68 16.13
C ARG A 81 -11.86 2.56 14.61
N CYS A 82 -11.55 3.62 13.88
CA CYS A 82 -11.57 3.61 12.41
C CYS A 82 -10.64 2.53 11.86
N ARG A 83 -9.41 2.47 12.37
CA ARG A 83 -8.44 1.42 12.04
C ARG A 83 -8.96 0.02 12.38
N GLY A 84 -9.51 -0.18 13.57
CA GLY A 84 -10.07 -1.46 13.99
C GLY A 84 -11.24 -1.94 13.13
N VAL A 85 -12.10 -1.01 12.67
CA VAL A 85 -13.18 -1.33 11.72
C VAL A 85 -12.62 -1.73 10.36
N VAL A 86 -11.61 -1.01 9.83
CA VAL A 86 -10.94 -1.38 8.58
C VAL A 86 -10.33 -2.78 8.69
N GLU A 87 -9.60 -3.07 9.77
CA GLU A 87 -9.03 -4.39 10.05
C GLU A 87 -10.10 -5.48 10.09
N GLY A 88 -11.18 -5.26 10.85
CA GLY A 88 -12.28 -6.21 11.00
C GLY A 88 -13.01 -6.51 9.70
N VAL A 89 -13.32 -5.47 8.90
CA VAL A 89 -13.98 -5.66 7.60
C VAL A 89 -13.06 -6.40 6.65
N CYS A 90 -11.78 -6.00 6.53
CA CYS A 90 -10.85 -6.71 5.65
C CYS A 90 -10.67 -8.19 6.06
N ALA A 91 -10.58 -8.46 7.37
CA ALA A 91 -10.49 -9.83 7.89
C ALA A 91 -11.74 -10.65 7.57
N ALA A 92 -12.93 -10.08 7.69
CA ALA A 92 -14.19 -10.73 7.34
C ALA A 92 -14.28 -11.10 5.84
N HIS A 93 -13.64 -10.30 4.98
CA HIS A 93 -13.51 -10.59 3.55
C HIS A 93 -12.32 -11.51 3.21
N GLY A 94 -11.56 -11.98 4.19
CA GLY A 94 -10.37 -12.82 3.97
C GLY A 94 -9.20 -12.07 3.30
N LEU A 95 -9.18 -10.75 3.37
CA LEU A 95 -8.19 -9.93 2.67
C LEU A 95 -6.92 -9.73 3.50
N PRO A 96 -5.72 -10.03 2.96
CA PRO A 96 -4.48 -9.69 3.61
C PRO A 96 -4.27 -8.17 3.65
N VAL A 97 -4.10 -7.64 4.86
CA VAL A 97 -3.85 -6.22 5.12
C VAL A 97 -2.37 -5.98 5.40
N ALA A 98 -1.78 -5.00 4.72
CA ALA A 98 -0.44 -4.52 5.00
C ALA A 98 -0.47 -3.06 5.48
N PHE A 99 0.18 -2.78 6.60
CA PHE A 99 0.27 -1.42 7.14
C PHE A 99 1.58 -0.75 6.75
N LEU A 100 1.51 0.52 6.36
CA LEU A 100 2.67 1.34 6.01
C LEU A 100 2.64 2.66 6.79
N THR A 101 3.76 3.01 7.41
CA THR A 101 3.86 4.32 8.05
C THR A 101 3.87 5.44 7.00
N PRO A 102 3.37 6.65 7.34
CA PRO A 102 3.39 7.78 6.42
C PRO A 102 4.77 8.03 5.76
N PRO A 103 5.89 7.99 6.51
CA PRO A 103 7.21 8.15 5.90
C PRO A 103 7.59 7.03 4.92
N ALA A 104 7.10 5.80 5.13
CA ALA A 104 7.45 4.65 4.30
C ALA A 104 6.81 4.75 2.91
N TRP A 105 5.51 5.01 2.83
CA TRP A 105 4.83 5.11 1.54
C TRP A 105 5.21 6.41 0.81
N LYS A 106 5.35 7.55 1.52
CA LYS A 106 5.80 8.84 0.92
C LYS A 106 7.15 8.69 0.25
N ARG A 107 8.12 8.05 0.91
CA ARG A 107 9.43 7.74 0.32
C ARG A 107 9.32 6.83 -0.91
N ALA A 108 8.45 5.81 -0.86
CA ALA A 108 8.26 4.87 -1.96
C ALA A 108 7.74 5.57 -3.23
N VAL A 109 6.86 6.57 -3.07
CA VAL A 109 6.32 7.35 -4.21
C VAL A 109 7.16 8.58 -4.56
N GLY A 110 8.16 8.91 -3.76
CA GLY A 110 9.11 9.99 -4.04
C GLY A 110 8.74 11.36 -3.51
N ILE A 111 7.87 11.40 -2.51
CA ILE A 111 7.60 12.59 -1.71
C ILE A 111 8.69 12.70 -0.64
N ALA A 112 9.40 13.84 -0.63
CA ALA A 112 10.47 14.10 0.33
C ALA A 112 9.93 14.37 1.75
N PRO A 113 10.62 13.94 2.81
CA PRO A 113 10.26 14.28 4.18
C PRO A 113 10.59 15.75 4.50
N GLY A 114 9.65 16.52 5.07
CA GLY A 114 9.88 17.91 5.50
C GLY A 114 8.61 18.66 5.95
N LYS A 115 8.78 19.78 6.67
CA LYS A 115 7.69 20.52 7.35
C LYS A 115 6.76 21.34 6.43
N ASP A 116 7.18 21.72 5.22
CA ASP A 116 6.39 22.64 4.37
C ASP A 116 6.20 22.21 2.90
N GLY A 117 6.80 21.11 2.45
CA GLY A 117 6.63 20.62 1.07
C GLY A 117 5.32 19.85 0.82
N ALA A 118 4.50 19.65 1.85
CA ALA A 118 3.67 18.45 1.98
C ALA A 118 2.17 18.62 1.73
N LYS A 119 1.59 19.83 1.85
CA LYS A 119 0.13 20.02 1.79
C LYS A 119 -0.49 19.56 0.47
N ASP A 120 0.28 19.66 -0.62
CA ASP A 120 -0.16 19.27 -1.97
C ASP A 120 0.76 18.27 -2.67
N ALA A 121 1.80 17.77 -1.97
CA ALA A 121 2.75 16.84 -2.58
C ALA A 121 2.07 15.54 -3.02
N ALA A 122 1.15 15.02 -2.21
CA ALA A 122 0.38 13.83 -2.57
C ALA A 122 -0.50 14.09 -3.79
N ARG A 123 -1.24 15.20 -3.82
CA ARG A 123 -2.11 15.57 -4.95
C ARG A 123 -1.30 15.76 -6.23
N SER A 124 -0.20 16.50 -6.16
CA SER A 124 0.73 16.72 -7.28
C SER A 124 1.30 15.41 -7.82
N GLU A 125 1.75 14.51 -6.93
CA GLU A 125 2.32 13.23 -7.33
C GLU A 125 1.26 12.28 -7.91
N ALA A 126 0.03 12.29 -7.38
CA ALA A 126 -1.08 11.53 -7.93
C ALA A 126 -1.48 12.03 -9.32
N ILE A 127 -1.60 13.35 -9.52
CA ILE A 127 -1.86 13.97 -10.83
C ILE A 127 -0.75 13.62 -11.83
N ARG A 128 0.52 13.67 -11.41
CA ARG A 128 1.67 13.32 -12.26
C ARG A 128 1.63 11.86 -12.70
N ARG A 129 1.16 10.94 -11.84
CA ARG A 129 1.04 9.51 -12.13
C ARG A 129 -0.18 9.18 -13.00
N TRP A 130 -1.31 9.82 -12.72
CA TRP A 130 -2.58 9.58 -13.41
C TRP A 130 -3.13 10.89 -13.98
N PRO A 131 -2.49 11.46 -15.03
CA PRO A 131 -2.90 12.75 -15.58
C PRO A 131 -4.33 12.73 -16.13
N GLN A 132 -4.80 11.59 -16.64
CA GLN A 132 -6.17 11.40 -17.11
C GLN A 132 -7.21 11.34 -15.98
N LYS A 133 -6.77 11.29 -14.72
CA LYS A 133 -7.61 11.25 -13.52
C LYS A 133 -7.37 12.47 -12.63
N ALA A 134 -6.73 13.52 -13.15
CA ALA A 134 -6.33 14.69 -12.36
C ALA A 134 -7.51 15.35 -11.61
N ASP A 135 -8.70 15.33 -12.20
CA ASP A 135 -9.93 15.87 -11.60
C ASP A 135 -10.30 15.22 -10.27
N LEU A 136 -9.86 13.97 -10.03
CA LEU A 136 -10.08 13.29 -8.75
C LEU A 136 -9.29 13.91 -7.58
N PHE A 137 -8.25 14.70 -7.88
CA PHE A 137 -7.29 15.26 -6.93
C PHE A 137 -7.21 16.80 -6.96
N ALA A 138 -8.10 17.44 -7.72
CA ALA A 138 -8.00 18.85 -8.06
C ALA A 138 -8.16 19.79 -6.85
N ARG A 139 -9.03 19.46 -5.90
CA ARG A 139 -9.36 20.34 -4.77
C ARG A 139 -8.45 20.05 -3.59
N VAL A 140 -8.25 21.06 -2.73
CA VAL A 140 -7.45 20.93 -1.50
C VAL A 140 -7.97 19.80 -0.60
N LYS A 141 -9.30 19.59 -0.55
CA LYS A 141 -9.95 18.54 0.24
C LYS A 141 -9.81 17.12 -0.34
N ASP A 142 -9.20 16.97 -1.52
CA ASP A 142 -8.99 15.68 -2.17
C ASP A 142 -7.60 15.10 -1.82
N ASP A 143 -6.99 15.55 -0.71
CA ASP A 143 -5.72 15.05 -0.20
C ASP A 143 -5.82 13.58 0.22
N GLY A 144 -6.86 13.20 0.97
CA GLY A 144 -7.06 11.80 1.38
C GLY A 144 -7.24 10.85 0.19
N ARG A 145 -7.88 11.30 -0.90
CA ARG A 145 -7.99 10.57 -2.17
C ARG A 145 -6.61 10.32 -2.79
N ALA A 146 -5.78 11.35 -2.83
CA ALA A 146 -4.43 11.26 -3.37
C ALA A 146 -3.54 10.35 -2.50
N GLU A 147 -3.61 10.46 -1.18
CA GLU A 147 -2.85 9.61 -0.27
C GLU A 147 -3.28 8.13 -0.41
N ALA A 148 -4.58 7.83 -0.44
CA ALA A 148 -5.10 6.47 -0.64
C ALA A 148 -4.58 5.83 -1.95
N ALA A 149 -4.63 6.58 -3.06
CA ALA A 149 -4.11 6.12 -4.35
C ALA A 149 -2.60 5.85 -4.31
N LEU A 150 -1.82 6.72 -3.67
CA LEU A 150 -0.37 6.56 -3.54
C LEU A 150 0.04 5.46 -2.56
N ILE A 151 -0.77 5.18 -1.54
CA ILE A 151 -0.57 4.04 -0.63
C ILE A 151 -0.71 2.72 -1.41
N ALA A 152 -1.71 2.61 -2.29
CA ALA A 152 -1.92 1.41 -3.12
C ALA A 152 -0.74 1.09 -4.05
N VAL A 153 0.02 2.10 -4.47
CA VAL A 153 1.19 1.96 -5.37
C VAL A 153 2.31 1.12 -4.77
N HIS A 154 2.40 0.99 -3.44
CA HIS A 154 3.57 0.47 -2.71
C HIS A 154 4.02 -0.96 -3.10
N ARG A 155 3.36 -1.66 -4.04
CA ARG A 155 3.78 -2.98 -4.54
C ARG A 155 4.13 -3.08 -6.01
N ILE A 156 4.10 -1.99 -6.78
CA ILE A 156 4.32 -2.05 -8.23
C ILE A 156 5.81 -1.89 -8.61
N GLY A 157 6.66 -1.38 -7.71
CA GLY A 157 8.10 -1.48 -7.90
C GLY A 157 8.93 -1.13 -6.67
N ARG A 158 10.14 -1.70 -6.61
CA ARG A 158 11.11 -1.44 -5.54
C ARG A 158 12.00 -0.28 -5.97
N ARG A 159 11.84 0.89 -5.35
CA ARG A 159 12.81 1.98 -5.47
C ARG A 159 14.02 1.66 -4.60
N ILE A 160 15.23 1.62 -5.17
CA ILE A 160 16.46 1.57 -4.38
C ILE A 160 16.62 2.97 -3.76
N ALA A 161 16.70 3.02 -2.43
CA ALA A 161 16.77 4.21 -1.58
C ALA A 161 17.15 5.51 -2.31
N GLY A 162 16.16 6.35 -2.62
CA GLY A 162 16.35 7.69 -3.20
C GLY A 162 16.68 7.76 -4.69
N GLY A 163 17.09 6.66 -5.34
CA GLY A 163 17.50 6.62 -6.75
C GLY A 163 16.36 6.49 -7.77
N PRO A 164 16.70 6.43 -9.09
CA PRO A 164 15.74 6.24 -10.17
C PRO A 164 15.04 4.88 -10.08
N TRP A 165 13.85 4.78 -10.68
CA TRP A 165 13.16 3.50 -10.83
C TRP A 165 14.05 2.53 -11.59
N ARG A 166 14.38 1.40 -10.96
CA ARG A 166 15.09 0.30 -11.61
C ARG A 166 14.24 -0.95 -11.53
N VAL A 167 14.03 -1.57 -12.69
CA VAL A 167 13.41 -2.88 -12.78
C VAL A 167 14.44 -3.91 -12.37
N SER A 168 14.08 -4.81 -11.45
CA SER A 168 14.93 -5.95 -11.11
C SER A 168 15.14 -6.79 -12.36
N ARG A 169 16.37 -6.92 -12.83
CA ARG A 169 16.72 -7.73 -14.00
C ARG A 169 16.24 -9.19 -13.83
N VAL A 170 16.32 -9.71 -12.61
CA VAL A 170 15.84 -11.04 -12.22
C VAL A 170 14.33 -11.14 -12.37
N ALA A 171 13.58 -10.17 -11.84
CA ALA A 171 12.12 -10.17 -11.94
C ALA A 171 11.63 -9.93 -13.37
N LEU A 172 12.37 -9.15 -14.16
CA LEU A 172 12.09 -8.92 -15.57
C LEU A 172 12.26 -10.21 -16.38
N LEU A 173 13.32 -10.99 -16.14
CA LEU A 173 13.50 -12.28 -16.80
C LEU A 173 12.36 -13.25 -16.49
N MET A 174 11.96 -13.37 -15.21
CA MET A 174 10.81 -14.20 -14.83
C MET A 174 9.51 -13.77 -15.52
N LEU A 175 9.31 -12.46 -15.69
CA LEU A 175 8.16 -11.92 -16.39
C LEU A 175 8.21 -12.24 -17.89
N LEU A 176 9.37 -12.03 -18.54
CA LEU A 176 9.57 -12.28 -19.96
C LEU A 176 9.48 -13.78 -20.31
N ASP A 177 9.91 -14.66 -19.40
CA ASP A 177 9.81 -16.10 -19.56
C ASP A 177 8.41 -16.65 -19.20
N GLY A 178 7.48 -15.79 -18.75
CA GLY A 178 6.11 -16.20 -18.36
C GLY A 178 6.04 -17.03 -17.07
N ASP A 179 7.11 -17.10 -16.28
CA ASP A 179 7.21 -17.89 -15.06
C ASP A 179 6.56 -17.17 -13.87
N ALA A 180 5.23 -17.18 -13.89
CA ALA A 180 4.43 -16.54 -12.86
C ALA A 180 4.69 -17.10 -11.46
N ALA A 181 5.13 -18.36 -11.35
CA ALA A 181 5.38 -18.97 -10.06
C ALA A 181 6.72 -18.51 -9.44
N ALA A 182 7.79 -18.42 -10.24
CA ALA A 182 9.06 -17.83 -9.81
C ALA A 182 8.88 -16.35 -9.46
N LEU A 183 8.13 -15.61 -10.29
CA LEU A 183 7.88 -14.19 -10.05
C LEU A 183 7.09 -13.97 -8.75
N ARG A 184 6.11 -14.82 -8.44
CA ARG A 184 5.39 -14.78 -7.14
C ARG A 184 6.32 -15.06 -5.98
N ALA A 185 7.10 -16.13 -6.02
CA ALA A 185 8.07 -16.46 -4.97
C ALA A 185 9.06 -15.29 -4.73
N TYR A 186 9.62 -14.74 -5.81
CA TYR A 186 10.49 -13.57 -5.75
C TYR A 186 9.78 -12.34 -5.13
N LYS A 187 8.54 -12.06 -5.51
CA LYS A 187 7.76 -10.95 -4.92
C LYS A 187 7.42 -11.17 -3.43
N CYS A 188 7.41 -12.42 -2.96
CA CYS A 188 7.23 -12.78 -1.55
C CYS A 188 8.53 -12.75 -0.73
N GLY A 189 9.67 -12.39 -1.35
CA GLY A 189 10.94 -12.27 -0.66
C GLY A 189 11.86 -13.48 -0.79
N ASP A 190 11.43 -14.55 -1.48
CA ASP A 190 12.28 -15.70 -1.77
C ASP A 190 13.41 -15.30 -2.72
N ARG A 191 14.64 -15.63 -2.35
CA ARG A 191 15.86 -15.34 -3.14
C ARG A 191 16.70 -16.58 -3.38
N ALA A 192 16.31 -17.72 -2.82
CA ALA A 192 17.19 -18.87 -2.61
C ALA A 192 16.62 -20.18 -3.15
N SER A 193 15.29 -20.32 -3.32
CA SER A 193 14.75 -21.53 -3.93
C SER A 193 15.33 -21.74 -5.34
N ASP A 194 15.50 -22.99 -5.75
CA ASP A 194 16.06 -23.33 -7.07
C ASP A 194 15.33 -22.60 -8.21
N ARG A 195 14.00 -22.50 -8.07
CA ARG A 195 13.12 -21.80 -9.01
C ARG A 195 13.45 -20.31 -9.15
N VAL A 196 13.86 -19.63 -8.08
CA VAL A 196 14.25 -18.21 -8.10
C VAL A 196 15.74 -18.05 -8.39
N ALA A 197 16.58 -18.91 -7.82
CA ALA A 197 18.03 -18.91 -7.91
C ALA A 197 18.53 -18.99 -9.36
N GLN A 198 17.89 -19.81 -10.19
CA GLN A 198 18.23 -19.91 -11.62
C GLN A 198 18.16 -18.56 -12.35
N TYR A 199 17.23 -17.67 -11.98
CA TYR A 199 17.11 -16.35 -12.59
C TYR A 199 18.16 -15.36 -12.10
N PHE A 200 18.69 -15.52 -10.88
CA PHE A 200 19.85 -14.77 -10.42
C PHE A 200 21.09 -15.14 -11.25
N LEU A 201 21.33 -16.45 -11.42
CA LEU A 201 22.44 -16.95 -12.25
C LEU A 201 22.31 -16.47 -13.70
N ARG A 202 21.12 -16.61 -14.30
CA ARG A 202 20.85 -16.15 -15.68
C ARG A 202 20.97 -14.63 -15.84
N ALA A 203 20.70 -13.86 -14.78
CA ALA A 203 20.93 -12.42 -14.75
C ALA A 203 22.41 -12.02 -14.53
N GLY A 204 23.32 -12.99 -14.34
CA GLY A 204 24.73 -12.77 -14.02
C GLY A 204 24.96 -12.26 -12.58
N LEU A 205 24.05 -12.56 -11.67
CA LEU A 205 24.07 -12.09 -10.28
C LEU A 205 24.31 -13.27 -9.32
N LYS A 206 25.01 -13.01 -8.22
CA LYS A 206 25.15 -13.99 -7.13
C LYS A 206 23.79 -14.20 -6.46
N THR A 207 23.47 -15.45 -6.15
CA THR A 207 22.30 -15.83 -5.35
C THR A 207 22.47 -15.34 -3.91
N PRO A 208 21.52 -14.57 -3.35
CA PRO A 208 21.56 -14.21 -1.94
C PRO A 208 21.37 -15.45 -1.05
N GLN A 209 22.18 -15.59 0.01
CA GLN A 209 21.94 -16.61 1.04
C GLN A 209 20.69 -16.28 1.84
N ASN A 210 19.86 -17.30 2.13
CA ASN A 210 18.63 -17.12 2.88
C ASN A 210 18.96 -16.83 4.36
N PRO A 211 18.48 -15.73 4.97
CA PRO A 211 18.80 -15.39 6.37
C PRO A 211 18.22 -16.37 7.41
N GLN A 212 17.47 -17.40 7.00
CA GLN A 212 16.87 -18.41 7.88
C GLN A 212 17.47 -19.81 7.73
N SER A 213 18.68 -19.94 7.19
CA SER A 213 19.38 -21.24 7.22
C SER A 213 19.93 -21.45 8.64
N PRO A 214 19.54 -22.53 9.37
CA PRO A 214 20.12 -22.78 10.68
C PRO A 214 21.63 -22.95 10.52
N GLN A 215 22.41 -22.19 11.30
CA GLN A 215 23.85 -22.42 11.40
C GLN A 215 24.04 -23.87 11.84
N GLY A 216 24.59 -24.69 10.93
CA GLY A 216 24.93 -26.07 11.22
C GLY A 216 25.86 -26.11 12.41
N GLN A 217 25.38 -26.70 13.51
CA GLN A 217 26.24 -27.32 14.49
C GLN A 217 26.96 -28.47 13.78
N SER A 218 28.28 -28.36 13.65
CA SER A 218 29.16 -29.51 13.56
C SER A 218 30.33 -29.21 14.48
N GLY A 219 30.36 -29.93 15.60
CA GLY A 219 31.44 -29.85 16.58
C GLY A 219 32.76 -30.37 16.03
N ALA A 220 33.82 -29.80 16.58
CA ALA A 220 34.89 -30.56 17.24
C ALA A 220 35.09 -29.89 18.61
#